data_AF-A0A7I4DYT5-F1
#
_entry.id   AF-A0A7I4DYT5-F1
#
_cell.length_a   1.000
_cell.length_b   1.000
_cell.length_c   1.000
_cell.angle_alpha   90.00
_cell.angle_beta   90.00
_cell.angle_gamma   90.00
#
_symmetry.space_group_name_H-M   'P 1'
#
loop_
_entity.id
_entity.type
_entity.pdbx_description
1 polymer ?
#
loop_
_entity_poly.entity_id
_entity_poly.type
_entity_poly.pdbx_seq_one_letter_code
_entity_poly.pdbx_strand_id
1 'polypeptide(L)'
;VSSSKGLVTGQLSYYEEGRLINCSKRSSTSNGLPVPVHINKVSHLSSSAEYILLVEKETVFQRLANDKFCAKNCCILLTGKGYPDVATRSFLRRLVDQLHLPVYGLMDGDPYGLDILSIYRFGSLTMAYDAKVLAVPSILWLGIFLSDLGHFGLTENCLLPMSKRDEKKADAILNKSYIQQLAPAWWSKLAEFRTRRVKLEVEAISTVSFTSLADHYIPSKIRGQCYI
;
A
#
# COMPACT_ATOMS: atom_id res chain seq x y z
N VAL A 1 -5.00 19.24 -18.19
CA VAL A 1 -3.98 19.00 -17.14
C VAL A 1 -4.34 17.69 -16.47
N SER A 2 -3.48 16.67 -16.54
CA SER A 2 -3.74 15.38 -15.90
C SER A 2 -3.56 15.55 -14.39
N SER A 3 -4.61 15.31 -13.61
CA SER A 3 -4.54 15.34 -12.15
C SER A 3 -4.04 14.00 -11.61
N SER A 4 -3.19 14.05 -10.58
CA SER A 4 -2.82 12.85 -9.83
C SER A 4 -4.03 12.34 -9.05
N LYS A 5 -4.16 11.02 -8.99
CA LYS A 5 -5.19 10.36 -8.18
C LYS A 5 -4.70 10.10 -6.76
N GLY A 6 -3.40 9.93 -6.57
CA GLY A 6 -2.83 9.53 -5.30
C GLY A 6 -2.89 10.62 -4.22
N LEU A 7 -2.90 10.18 -2.96
CA LEU A 7 -2.85 11.05 -1.78
C LEU A 7 -1.67 10.68 -0.88
N VAL A 8 -1.08 11.68 -0.23
CA VAL A 8 -0.04 11.54 0.78
C VAL A 8 -0.37 12.33 2.05
N THR A 9 -0.04 11.77 3.22
CA THR A 9 0.00 12.48 4.51
C THR A 9 1.06 11.87 5.42
N GLY A 10 1.40 12.54 6.52
CA GLY A 10 2.30 12.02 7.56
C GLY A 10 3.58 12.81 7.69
N GLN A 11 4.62 12.19 8.24
CA GLN A 11 5.90 12.84 8.57
C GLN A 11 6.72 13.12 7.31
N LEU A 12 6.32 14.12 6.53
CA LEU A 12 6.97 14.49 5.28
C LEU A 12 6.81 15.98 5.01
N SER A 13 7.89 16.62 4.59
CA SER A 13 7.87 17.96 4.00
C SER A 13 8.78 18.00 2.78
N TYR A 14 8.40 18.81 1.79
CA TYR A 14 9.19 19.01 0.58
C TYR A 14 8.88 20.39 -0.02
N TYR A 15 9.71 20.81 -0.96
CA TYR A 15 9.46 21.99 -1.77
C TYR A 15 8.90 21.60 -3.13
N GLU A 16 7.84 22.27 -3.56
CA GLU A 16 7.29 22.18 -4.90
C GLU A 16 7.19 23.59 -5.48
N GLU A 17 7.90 23.84 -6.59
CA GLU A 17 7.97 25.17 -7.23
C GLU A 17 8.32 26.31 -6.24
N GLY A 18 9.23 26.02 -5.30
CA GLY A 18 9.67 27.00 -4.28
C GLY A 18 8.72 27.16 -3.09
N ARG A 19 7.56 26.50 -3.09
CA ARG A 19 6.64 26.49 -1.95
C ARG A 19 6.92 25.30 -1.04
N LEU A 20 7.06 25.56 0.26
CA LEU A 20 7.12 24.50 1.27
C LEU A 20 5.75 23.83 1.42
N ILE A 21 5.72 22.53 1.13
CA ILE A 21 4.58 21.64 1.37
C ILE A 21 4.89 20.79 2.61
N ASN A 22 4.00 20.85 3.60
CA ASN A 22 4.09 20.04 4.81
C ASN A 22 2.90 19.06 4.84
N CYS A 23 3.19 17.77 4.68
CA CYS A 23 2.18 16.71 4.60
C CYS A 23 1.65 16.27 5.97
N SER A 24 2.25 16.74 7.06
CA SER A 24 1.82 16.46 8.44
C SER A 24 0.67 17.37 8.87
N LYS A 25 0.57 18.56 8.27
CA LYS A 25 -0.51 19.52 8.53
C LYS A 25 -1.76 19.09 7.76
N ARG A 26 -2.86 18.88 8.48
CA ARG A 26 -4.17 18.66 7.86
C ARG A 26 -4.62 19.95 7.18
N SER A 27 -5.18 19.85 5.98
CA SER A 27 -6.00 20.93 5.45
C SER A 27 -7.36 20.87 6.15
N SER A 28 -8.07 21.99 6.23
CA SER A 28 -9.43 22.06 6.77
C SER A 28 -10.45 21.21 6.00
N THR A 29 -10.08 20.72 4.81
CA THR A 29 -11.00 20.12 3.83
C THR A 29 -10.62 18.70 3.40
N SER A 30 -9.41 18.22 3.73
CA SER A 30 -8.95 16.86 3.37
C SER A 30 -7.89 16.34 4.34
N ASN A 31 -7.96 15.05 4.68
CA ASN A 31 -6.95 14.38 5.52
C ASN A 31 -5.67 13.96 4.75
N GLY A 32 -5.51 14.41 3.50
CA GLY A 32 -4.34 14.12 2.67
C GLY A 32 -4.17 15.14 1.57
N LEU A 33 -2.92 15.30 1.13
CA LEU A 33 -2.55 16.17 0.01
C LEU A 33 -2.44 15.33 -1.27
N PRO A 34 -2.84 15.86 -2.43
CA PRO A 34 -2.62 15.18 -3.70
C PRO A 34 -1.12 15.01 -3.94
N VAL A 35 -0.74 13.87 -4.50
CA VAL A 35 0.65 13.61 -4.89
C VAL A 35 1.06 14.59 -6.00
N PRO A 36 2.29 15.13 -5.99
CA PRO A 36 2.77 16.01 -7.05
C PRO A 36 2.79 15.29 -8.40
N VAL A 37 2.16 15.89 -9.42
CA VAL A 37 2.11 15.33 -10.79
C VAL A 37 3.49 15.39 -11.45
N HIS A 38 4.24 16.46 -11.17
CA HIS A 38 5.55 16.74 -11.78
C HIS A 38 6.66 16.51 -10.76
N ILE A 39 7.12 15.25 -10.67
CA ILE A 39 8.13 14.85 -9.69
C ILE A 39 9.46 15.60 -9.81
N ASN A 40 9.78 16.10 -11.00
CA ASN A 40 10.95 16.93 -11.29
C ASN A 40 10.90 18.31 -10.62
N LYS A 41 9.71 18.77 -10.20
CA LYS A 41 9.52 20.03 -9.48
C LYS A 41 9.58 19.86 -7.95
N VAL A 42 9.74 18.62 -7.48
CA VAL A 42 9.85 18.28 -6.06
C VAL A 42 11.32 18.28 -5.64
N SER A 43 11.65 19.03 -4.60
CA SER A 43 13.01 19.13 -4.06
C SER A 43 13.01 19.18 -2.53
N HIS A 44 14.19 19.03 -1.93
CA HIS A 44 14.42 19.15 -0.48
C HIS A 44 13.44 18.31 0.36
N LEU A 45 13.35 17.02 0.04
CA LEU A 45 12.59 16.05 0.83
C LEU A 45 13.19 15.93 2.23
N SER A 46 12.36 16.14 3.26
CA SER A 46 12.73 16.01 4.66
C SER A 46 11.65 15.24 5.40
N SER A 47 12.07 14.28 6.22
CA SER A 47 11.17 13.36 6.92
C SER A 47 11.83 12.84 8.20
N SER A 48 11.04 12.70 9.25
CA SER A 48 11.37 11.96 10.48
C SER A 48 10.66 10.61 10.52
N ALA A 49 10.12 10.13 9.39
CA ALA A 49 9.42 8.87 9.33
C ALA A 49 10.38 7.68 9.46
N GLU A 50 9.90 6.59 10.04
CA GLU A 50 10.59 5.32 10.13
C GLU A 50 10.25 4.40 8.94
N TYR A 51 9.09 4.60 8.32
CA TYR A 51 8.63 3.80 7.18
C TYR A 51 7.57 4.52 6.34
N ILE A 52 7.32 3.98 5.15
CA ILE A 52 6.21 4.37 4.27
C ILE A 52 5.16 3.25 4.31
N LEU A 53 3.93 3.60 4.68
CA LEU A 53 2.77 2.73 4.58
C LEU A 53 2.02 3.05 3.29
N LEU A 54 2.01 2.10 2.37
CA LEU A 54 1.27 2.15 1.12
C LEU A 54 -0.06 1.40 1.30
N VAL A 55 -1.19 2.08 1.12
CA VAL A 55 -2.52 1.49 1.26
C VAL A 55 -3.30 1.50 -0.06
N GLU A 56 -4.02 0.42 -0.33
CA GLU A 56 -4.80 0.25 -1.55
C GLU A 56 -5.95 1.28 -1.66
N LYS A 57 -6.90 1.22 -0.72
CA LYS A 57 -8.16 1.95 -0.77
C LYS A 57 -8.07 3.34 -0.13
N GLU A 58 -8.77 4.30 -0.73
CA GLU A 58 -8.93 5.63 -0.15
C GLU A 58 -9.67 5.58 1.19
N THR A 59 -10.65 4.69 1.35
CA THR A 59 -11.42 4.53 2.61
C THR A 59 -10.49 4.21 3.78
N VAL A 60 -9.58 3.25 3.59
CA VAL A 60 -8.55 2.87 4.57
C VAL A 60 -7.58 4.02 4.82
N PHE A 61 -7.14 4.74 3.78
CA PHE A 61 -6.30 5.92 3.91
C PHE A 61 -6.95 6.99 4.80
N GLN A 62 -8.19 7.36 4.50
CA GLN A 62 -8.92 8.40 5.23
C GLN A 62 -9.12 8.00 6.70
N ARG A 63 -9.39 6.70 6.94
CA ARG A 63 -9.51 6.15 8.29
C ARG A 63 -8.22 6.32 9.09
N LEU A 64 -7.08 5.84 8.56
CA LEU A 64 -5.78 5.95 9.23
C LEU A 64 -5.37 7.40 9.48
N ALA A 65 -5.65 8.28 8.52
CA ALA A 65 -5.38 9.70 8.66
C ALA A 65 -6.23 10.35 9.76
N ASN A 66 -7.53 10.00 9.85
CA ASN A 66 -8.42 10.44 10.92
C ASN A 66 -7.91 10.01 12.31
N ASP A 67 -7.48 8.76 12.44
CA ASP A 67 -6.97 8.15 13.68
C ASP A 67 -5.57 8.68 14.10
N LYS A 68 -5.03 9.66 13.36
CA LYS A 68 -3.68 10.26 13.57
C LYS A 68 -2.57 9.21 13.51
N PHE A 69 -2.75 8.17 12.70
CA PHE A 69 -1.82 7.03 12.62
C PHE A 69 -0.37 7.46 12.37
N CYS A 70 -0.14 8.37 11.43
CA CYS A 70 1.20 8.82 11.06
C CYS A 70 1.92 9.61 12.17
N ALA A 71 1.17 10.31 13.03
CA ALA A 71 1.73 11.01 14.18
C ALA A 71 2.09 10.03 15.30
N LYS A 72 1.29 8.97 15.48
CA LYS A 72 1.51 7.93 16.50
C LYS A 72 2.65 6.97 16.14
N ASN A 73 2.80 6.65 14.85
CA ASN A 73 3.72 5.60 14.37
C ASN A 73 4.86 6.16 13.51
N CYS A 74 5.09 7.48 13.52
CA CYS A 74 6.16 8.15 12.79
C CYS A 74 6.30 7.65 11.34
N CYS A 75 5.23 7.73 10.53
CA CYS A 75 5.25 7.17 9.18
C CYS A 75 4.77 8.18 8.12
N ILE A 76 5.04 7.84 6.85
CA ILE A 76 4.39 8.45 5.69
C ILE A 76 3.28 7.51 5.24
N LEU A 77 2.08 8.02 5.02
CA LEU A 77 0.96 7.28 4.47
C LEU A 77 0.73 7.71 3.02
N LEU A 78 0.66 6.73 2.11
CA LEU A 78 0.48 6.95 0.67
C LEU A 78 -0.61 6.03 0.14
N THR A 79 -1.45 6.52 -0.77
CA THR A 79 -2.41 5.68 -1.52
C THR A 79 -2.47 6.08 -2.98
N GLY A 80 -2.63 5.09 -3.86
CA GLY A 80 -2.96 5.28 -5.27
C GLY A 80 -4.47 5.25 -5.57
N LYS A 81 -5.31 5.02 -4.57
CA LYS A 81 -6.76 4.79 -4.70
C LYS A 81 -7.08 3.58 -5.60
N GLY A 82 -6.46 2.45 -5.29
CA GLY A 82 -6.44 1.24 -6.13
C GLY A 82 -5.22 1.20 -7.03
N TYR A 83 -5.43 0.93 -8.32
CA TYR A 83 -4.35 0.87 -9.30
C TYR A 83 -3.62 2.21 -9.44
N PRO A 84 -2.29 2.25 -9.25
CA PRO A 84 -1.56 3.50 -9.20
C PRO A 84 -1.37 4.16 -10.56
N ASP A 85 -1.39 5.48 -10.55
CA ASP A 85 -0.94 6.30 -11.67
C ASP A 85 0.60 6.48 -11.66
N VAL A 86 1.12 7.04 -12.76
CA VAL A 86 2.57 7.28 -12.93
C VAL A 86 3.09 8.28 -11.89
N ALA A 87 2.30 9.30 -11.55
CA ALA A 87 2.67 10.30 -10.55
C ALA A 87 2.90 9.67 -9.17
N THR A 88 1.96 8.83 -8.70
CA THR A 88 2.06 8.12 -7.42
C THR A 88 3.26 7.19 -7.37
N ARG A 89 3.52 6.46 -8.45
CA ARG A 89 4.70 5.56 -8.55
C ARG A 89 6.01 6.35 -8.55
N SER A 90 6.09 7.42 -9.32
CA SER A 90 7.27 8.28 -9.39
C SER A 90 7.57 8.92 -8.04
N PHE A 91 6.53 9.39 -7.36
CA PHE A 91 6.66 9.98 -6.03
C PHE A 91 7.11 8.96 -5.00
N LEU A 92 6.48 7.78 -4.94
CA LEU A 92 6.93 6.70 -4.04
C LEU A 92 8.40 6.33 -4.29
N ARG A 93 8.79 6.17 -5.56
CA ARG A 93 10.19 5.87 -5.91
C ARG A 93 11.13 6.96 -5.42
N ARG A 94 10.78 8.23 -5.64
CA ARG A 94 11.59 9.37 -5.17
C ARG A 94 11.70 9.41 -3.64
N LEU A 95 10.63 9.08 -2.91
CA LEU A 95 10.68 8.98 -1.44
C LEU A 95 11.67 7.90 -1.00
N VAL A 96 11.62 6.73 -1.62
CA VAL A 96 12.52 5.61 -1.27
C VAL A 96 13.98 5.94 -1.61
N ASP A 97 14.24 6.49 -2.81
CA ASP A 97 15.60 6.82 -3.25
C ASP A 97 16.26 7.93 -2.42
N GLN A 98 15.47 8.79 -1.76
CA GLN A 98 16.00 9.92 -0.97
C GLN A 98 16.00 9.63 0.53
N LEU A 99 14.91 9.05 1.04
CA LEU A 99 14.73 8.83 2.47
C LEU A 99 15.19 7.44 2.91
N HIS A 100 15.40 6.49 1.98
CA HIS A 100 15.85 5.13 2.25
C HIS A 100 14.96 4.37 3.24
N LEU A 101 13.66 4.71 3.26
CA LEU A 101 12.69 4.12 4.18
C LEU A 101 12.14 2.79 3.64
N PRO A 102 11.87 1.81 4.52
CA PRO A 102 11.15 0.61 4.14
C PRO A 102 9.71 0.96 3.74
N VAL A 103 9.18 0.21 2.76
CA VAL A 103 7.82 0.39 2.27
C VAL A 103 7.00 -0.85 2.59
N TYR A 104 5.93 -0.66 3.37
CA TYR A 104 4.97 -1.69 3.70
C TYR A 104 3.68 -1.47 2.92
N GLY A 105 3.30 -2.43 2.08
CA GLY A 105 2.05 -2.45 1.34
C GLY A 105 0.95 -3.17 2.11
N LEU A 106 -0.10 -2.44 2.49
CA LEU A 106 -1.33 -2.97 3.06
C LEU A 106 -2.40 -3.00 1.96
N MET A 107 -2.71 -4.21 1.50
CA MET A 107 -3.60 -4.48 0.37
C MET A 107 -4.69 -5.45 0.80
N ASP A 108 -5.77 -5.52 0.02
CA ASP A 108 -6.76 -6.56 0.25
C ASP A 108 -6.14 -7.95 -0.01
N GLY A 109 -6.61 -8.94 0.75
CA GLY A 109 -6.26 -10.34 0.65
C GLY A 109 -6.96 -10.98 -0.55
N ASP A 110 -6.64 -10.51 -1.75
CA ASP A 110 -7.27 -10.91 -3.00
C ASP A 110 -6.31 -10.78 -4.20
N PRO A 111 -6.66 -11.28 -5.41
CA PRO A 111 -5.79 -11.19 -6.57
C PRO A 111 -5.57 -9.76 -7.09
N TYR A 112 -6.48 -8.82 -6.83
CA TYR A 112 -6.31 -7.43 -7.25
C TYR A 112 -5.32 -6.69 -6.35
N GLY A 113 -5.40 -6.89 -5.03
CA GLY A 113 -4.44 -6.35 -4.07
C GLY A 113 -3.01 -6.77 -4.40
N LEU A 114 -2.80 -8.06 -4.72
CA LEU A 114 -1.48 -8.54 -5.17
C LEU A 114 -1.06 -7.94 -6.53
N ASP A 115 -1.96 -7.80 -7.48
CA ASP A 115 -1.65 -7.21 -8.80
C ASP A 115 -1.26 -5.72 -8.68
N ILE A 116 -1.97 -4.97 -7.82
CA ILE A 116 -1.67 -3.57 -7.50
C ILE A 116 -0.27 -3.48 -6.87
N LEU A 117 0.01 -4.28 -5.85
CA LEU A 117 1.32 -4.29 -5.20
C LEU A 117 2.45 -4.70 -6.17
N SER A 118 2.17 -5.65 -7.05
CA SER A 118 3.10 -6.10 -8.09
C SER A 118 3.47 -4.98 -9.06
N ILE A 119 2.54 -4.07 -9.39
CA ILE A 119 2.84 -2.91 -10.25
C ILE A 119 3.79 -1.93 -9.57
N TYR A 120 3.65 -1.72 -8.26
CA TYR A 120 4.61 -0.90 -7.52
C TYR A 120 5.98 -1.58 -7.43
N ARG A 121 6.04 -2.90 -7.18
CA ARG A 121 7.31 -3.63 -6.96
C ARG A 121 8.08 -3.94 -8.24
N PHE A 122 7.38 -4.40 -9.27
CA PHE A 122 7.99 -4.91 -10.51
C PHE A 122 7.76 -3.98 -11.72
N GLY A 123 6.85 -3.02 -11.60
CA GLY A 123 6.40 -2.19 -12.71
C GLY A 123 5.21 -2.79 -13.46
N SER A 124 4.67 -2.00 -14.40
CA SER A 124 3.61 -2.47 -15.30
C SER A 124 4.22 -3.13 -16.53
N LEU A 125 3.64 -4.24 -16.99
CA LEU A 125 4.01 -4.87 -18.25
C LEU A 125 3.86 -3.92 -19.45
N THR A 126 2.87 -3.01 -19.40
CA THR A 126 2.65 -1.99 -20.44
C THR A 126 3.69 -0.88 -20.42
N MET A 127 4.44 -0.73 -19.32
CA MET A 127 5.47 0.29 -19.12
C MET A 127 6.78 -0.37 -18.65
N ALA A 128 7.17 -1.46 -19.33
CA ALA A 128 8.33 -2.25 -18.92
C ALA A 128 9.64 -1.44 -18.97
N TYR A 129 9.79 -0.51 -19.93
CA TYR A 129 10.95 0.37 -20.02
C TYR A 129 11.06 1.32 -18.82
N ASP A 130 9.92 1.80 -18.31
CA ASP A 130 9.87 2.71 -17.17
C ASP A 130 10.01 1.99 -15.82
N ALA A 131 10.00 0.65 -15.80
CA ALA A 131 10.13 -0.12 -14.57
C ALA A 131 11.41 0.24 -13.79
N LYS A 132 12.52 0.52 -14.48
CA LYS A 132 13.78 0.94 -13.85
C LYS A 132 13.63 2.23 -13.02
N VAL A 133 12.72 3.12 -13.43
CA VAL A 133 12.53 4.45 -12.84
C VAL A 133 11.28 4.52 -11.95
N LEU A 134 10.34 3.59 -12.08
CA LEU A 134 9.05 3.62 -11.38
C LEU A 134 8.84 2.48 -10.38
N ALA A 135 9.59 1.38 -10.50
CA ALA A 135 9.43 0.23 -9.63
C ALA A 135 10.20 0.42 -8.33
N VAL A 136 9.68 -0.13 -7.23
CA VAL A 136 10.29 -0.15 -5.90
C VAL A 136 10.44 -1.60 -5.46
N PRO A 137 11.56 -2.27 -5.80
CA PRO A 137 11.76 -3.70 -5.53
C PRO A 137 11.73 -4.08 -4.04
N SER A 138 12.01 -3.12 -3.15
CA SER A 138 12.09 -3.30 -1.69
C SER A 138 10.73 -3.32 -0.98
N ILE A 139 9.61 -3.23 -1.71
CA ILE A 139 8.27 -3.27 -1.11
C ILE A 139 8.01 -4.62 -0.45
N LEU A 140 7.53 -4.55 0.79
CA LEU A 140 7.12 -5.68 1.62
C LEU A 140 5.59 -5.70 1.71
N TRP A 141 4.98 -6.85 1.48
CA TRP A 141 3.54 -7.06 1.62
C TRP A 141 3.22 -7.31 3.09
N LEU A 142 2.54 -6.35 3.70
CA LEU A 142 2.15 -6.42 5.10
C LEU A 142 1.01 -7.40 5.32
N GLY A 143 0.07 -7.48 4.38
CA GLY A 143 -1.16 -8.25 4.50
C GLY A 143 -2.32 -7.55 3.82
N ILE A 144 -3.56 -8.02 4.00
CA ILE A 144 -3.96 -9.07 4.97
C ILE A 144 -3.81 -10.49 4.40
N PHE A 145 -3.41 -11.44 5.26
CA PHE A 145 -3.32 -12.87 4.94
C PHE A 145 -4.36 -13.72 5.67
N LEU A 146 -4.64 -14.91 5.16
CA LEU A 146 -5.51 -15.89 5.83
C LEU A 146 -4.96 -16.35 7.19
N SER A 147 -3.63 -16.38 7.35
CA SER A 147 -2.98 -16.67 8.62
C SER A 147 -3.24 -15.60 9.70
N ASP A 148 -3.65 -14.39 9.29
CA ASP A 148 -3.97 -13.32 10.24
C ASP A 148 -5.32 -13.55 10.94
N LEU A 149 -6.18 -14.45 10.44
CA LEU A 149 -7.51 -14.69 11.02
C LEU A 149 -7.42 -15.11 12.49
N GLY A 150 -6.63 -16.16 12.78
CA GLY A 150 -6.49 -16.69 14.12
C GLY A 150 -5.75 -15.75 15.08
N HIS A 151 -4.80 -14.97 14.57
CA HIS A 151 -3.96 -14.11 15.42
C HIS A 151 -4.65 -12.81 15.84
N PHE A 152 -5.53 -12.27 14.99
CA PHE A 152 -6.20 -10.98 15.23
C PHE A 152 -7.69 -11.13 15.54
N GLY A 153 -8.15 -12.35 15.84
CA GLY A 153 -9.54 -12.62 16.21
C GLY A 153 -10.54 -12.36 15.08
N LEU A 154 -10.10 -12.43 13.82
CA LEU A 154 -11.01 -12.36 12.68
C LEU A 154 -11.72 -13.71 12.56
N THR A 155 -13.04 -13.65 12.43
CA THR A 155 -13.85 -14.86 12.26
C THR A 155 -13.98 -15.23 10.80
N GLU A 156 -14.38 -16.47 10.50
CA GLU A 156 -14.64 -16.90 9.11
C GLU A 156 -15.73 -16.07 8.42
N ASN A 157 -16.60 -15.38 9.18
CA ASN A 157 -17.61 -14.48 8.65
C ASN A 157 -17.01 -13.26 7.93
N CYS A 158 -15.74 -12.94 8.17
CA CYS A 158 -15.01 -11.89 7.45
C CYS A 158 -14.56 -12.33 6.06
N LEU A 159 -14.54 -13.65 5.78
CA LEU A 159 -14.13 -14.19 4.49
C LEU A 159 -15.26 -14.03 3.48
N LEU A 160 -14.91 -13.49 2.32
CA LEU A 160 -15.83 -13.36 1.19
C LEU A 160 -15.51 -14.45 0.17
N PRO A 161 -16.51 -15.10 -0.45
CA PRO A 161 -16.26 -16.02 -1.55
C PRO A 161 -15.66 -15.27 -2.75
N MET A 162 -14.69 -15.90 -3.41
CA MET A 162 -14.17 -15.38 -4.67
C MET A 162 -15.24 -15.44 -5.77
N SER A 163 -15.34 -14.38 -6.56
CA SER A 163 -16.13 -14.43 -7.79
C SER A 163 -15.38 -15.20 -8.88
N LYS A 164 -16.08 -15.66 -9.93
CA LYS A 164 -15.44 -16.25 -11.12
C LYS A 164 -14.39 -15.33 -11.75
N ARG A 165 -14.59 -14.01 -11.64
CA ARG A 165 -13.64 -13.01 -12.13
C ARG A 165 -12.38 -12.96 -11.28
N ASP A 166 -12.53 -13.06 -9.95
CA ASP A 166 -11.42 -13.11 -9.00
C ASP A 166 -10.60 -14.37 -9.24
N GLU A 167 -11.25 -15.54 -9.36
CA GLU A 167 -10.58 -16.81 -9.67
C GLU A 167 -9.77 -16.73 -10.97
N LYS A 168 -10.38 -16.23 -12.06
CA LYS A 168 -9.68 -16.07 -13.34
C LYS A 168 -8.49 -15.13 -13.25
N LYS A 169 -8.60 -14.04 -12.47
CA LYS A 169 -7.50 -13.10 -12.24
C LYS A 169 -6.38 -13.75 -11.42
N ALA A 170 -6.73 -14.49 -10.36
CA ALA A 170 -5.77 -15.24 -9.56
C ALA A 170 -5.01 -16.25 -10.41
N ASP A 171 -5.71 -17.06 -11.21
CA ASP A 171 -5.08 -18.03 -12.12
C ASP A 171 -4.14 -17.35 -13.12
N ALA A 172 -4.54 -16.21 -13.68
CA ALA A 172 -3.69 -15.43 -14.58
C ALA A 172 -2.43 -14.88 -13.90
N ILE A 173 -2.49 -14.50 -12.62
CA ILE A 173 -1.34 -14.04 -11.85
C ILE A 173 -0.44 -15.21 -11.46
N LEU A 174 -1.00 -16.33 -11.01
CA LEU A 174 -0.27 -17.54 -10.61
C LEU A 174 0.51 -18.16 -11.78
N ASN A 175 0.02 -17.99 -13.01
CA ASN A 175 0.71 -18.41 -14.24
C ASN A 175 1.88 -17.50 -14.65
N LYS A 176 2.10 -16.34 -14.00
CA LYS A 176 3.24 -15.46 -14.27
C LYS A 176 4.49 -15.97 -13.56
N SER A 177 5.40 -16.57 -14.30
CA SER A 177 6.66 -17.16 -13.78
C SER A 177 7.50 -16.18 -12.97
N TYR A 178 7.55 -14.89 -13.33
CA TYR A 178 8.36 -13.92 -12.61
C TYR A 178 7.90 -13.69 -11.16
N ILE A 179 6.60 -13.80 -10.86
CA ILE A 179 6.10 -13.64 -9.47
C ILE A 179 6.56 -14.83 -8.64
N GLN A 180 6.45 -16.05 -9.19
CA GLN A 180 6.93 -17.26 -8.53
C GLN A 180 8.45 -17.20 -8.28
N GLN A 181 9.23 -16.66 -9.22
CA GLN A 181 10.69 -16.58 -9.12
C GLN A 181 11.17 -15.44 -8.20
N LEU A 182 10.59 -14.25 -8.31
CA LEU A 182 11.06 -13.05 -7.62
C LEU A 182 10.36 -12.79 -6.28
N ALA A 183 9.18 -13.36 -6.08
CA ALA A 183 8.39 -13.26 -4.84
C ALA A 183 7.60 -14.56 -4.56
N PRO A 184 8.30 -15.69 -4.31
CA PRO A 184 7.66 -16.99 -4.07
C PRO A 184 6.67 -16.97 -2.90
N ALA A 185 6.94 -16.19 -1.86
CA ALA A 185 6.03 -16.03 -0.73
C ALA A 185 4.70 -15.36 -1.14
N TRP A 186 4.75 -14.35 -2.03
CA TRP A 186 3.54 -13.68 -2.52
C TRP A 186 2.71 -14.61 -3.40
N TRP A 187 3.38 -15.37 -4.26
CA TRP A 187 2.75 -16.43 -5.06
C TRP A 187 2.04 -17.45 -4.17
N SER A 188 2.73 -17.93 -3.12
CA SER A 188 2.18 -18.90 -2.17
C SER A 188 0.94 -18.38 -1.45
N LYS A 189 0.93 -17.11 -1.03
CA LYS A 189 -0.24 -16.48 -0.41
C LYS A 189 -1.42 -16.37 -1.36
N LEU A 190 -1.21 -15.97 -2.61
CA LEU A 190 -2.30 -15.95 -3.58
C LEU A 190 -2.83 -17.36 -3.88
N ALA A 191 -1.95 -18.37 -3.97
CA ALA A 191 -2.35 -19.75 -4.17
C ALA A 191 -3.20 -20.28 -3.01
N GLU A 192 -2.91 -19.85 -1.78
CA GLU A 192 -3.71 -20.15 -0.58
C GLU A 192 -5.15 -19.60 -0.71
N PHE A 193 -5.29 -18.31 -1.04
CA PHE A 193 -6.60 -17.68 -1.29
C PHE A 193 -7.35 -18.37 -2.44
N ARG A 194 -6.65 -18.67 -3.54
CA ARG A 194 -7.22 -19.34 -4.72
C ARG A 194 -7.74 -20.75 -4.41
N THR A 195 -6.99 -21.53 -3.64
CA THR A 195 -7.33 -22.90 -3.26
C THR A 195 -8.57 -22.93 -2.36
N ARG A 196 -8.61 -22.03 -1.36
CA ARG A 196 -9.77 -21.90 -0.47
C ARG A 196 -10.96 -21.17 -1.12
N ARG A 197 -10.76 -20.53 -2.27
CA ARG A 197 -11.76 -19.71 -3.00
C ARG A 197 -12.37 -18.61 -2.14
N VAL A 198 -11.56 -17.99 -1.29
CA VAL A 198 -11.95 -16.89 -0.41
C VAL A 198 -11.07 -15.67 -0.64
N LYS A 199 -11.58 -14.49 -0.28
CA LYS A 199 -10.84 -13.23 -0.21
C LYS A 199 -11.16 -12.50 1.07
N LEU A 200 -10.32 -11.53 1.42
CA LEU A 200 -10.43 -10.76 2.66
C LEU A 200 -10.16 -9.29 2.40
N GLU A 201 -11.05 -8.41 2.87
CA GLU A 201 -10.88 -6.97 2.72
C GLU A 201 -10.13 -6.38 3.91
N VAL A 202 -9.33 -5.32 3.70
CA VAL A 202 -8.64 -4.62 4.79
C VAL A 202 -9.63 -4.10 5.83
N GLU A 203 -10.79 -3.63 5.37
CA GLU A 203 -11.87 -3.16 6.24
C GLU A 203 -12.38 -4.22 7.23
N ALA A 204 -12.21 -5.51 6.96
CA ALA A 204 -12.63 -6.59 7.86
C ALA A 204 -11.97 -6.50 9.25
N ILE A 205 -10.74 -5.98 9.33
CA ILE A 205 -10.06 -5.79 10.63
C ILE A 205 -10.82 -4.82 11.53
N SER A 206 -11.45 -3.81 10.93
CA SER A 206 -12.19 -2.78 11.67
C SER A 206 -13.49 -3.31 12.27
N THR A 207 -13.96 -4.49 11.85
CA THR A 207 -15.16 -5.14 12.42
C THR A 207 -14.92 -5.72 13.81
N VAL A 208 -13.67 -6.04 14.15
CA VAL A 208 -13.29 -6.60 15.47
C VAL A 208 -13.17 -5.49 16.53
N SER A 209 -12.65 -4.32 16.15
CA SER A 209 -12.66 -3.12 16.99
C SER A 209 -12.40 -1.87 16.13
N PHE A 210 -13.06 -0.75 16.48
CA PHE A 210 -13.00 0.50 15.72
C PHE A 210 -11.58 1.10 15.59
N THR A 211 -10.64 0.68 16.44
CA THR A 211 -9.24 1.12 16.44
C THR A 211 -8.24 -0.02 16.19
N SER A 212 -8.70 -1.25 15.95
CA SER A 212 -7.84 -2.43 15.81
C SER A 212 -6.81 -2.28 14.69
N LEU A 213 -7.17 -1.68 13.56
CA LEU A 213 -6.29 -1.57 12.40
C LEU A 213 -5.07 -0.68 12.69
N ALA A 214 -5.33 0.53 13.18
CA ALA A 214 -4.33 1.57 13.41
C ALA A 214 -3.50 1.30 14.68
N ASP A 215 -4.14 0.88 15.78
CA ASP A 215 -3.49 0.78 17.07
C ASP A 215 -2.89 -0.62 17.33
N HIS A 216 -3.43 -1.68 16.70
CA HIS A 216 -2.99 -3.06 16.96
C HIS A 216 -2.42 -3.78 15.74
N TYR A 217 -3.17 -3.91 14.65
CA TYR A 217 -2.80 -4.78 13.53
C TYR A 217 -1.50 -4.34 12.85
N ILE A 218 -1.47 -3.10 12.32
CA ILE A 218 -0.30 -2.61 11.58
C ILE A 218 0.95 -2.57 12.48
N PRO A 219 0.91 -1.99 13.69
CA PRO A 219 2.11 -1.94 14.54
C PRO A 219 2.57 -3.33 15.02
N SER A 220 1.65 -4.27 15.26
CA SER A 220 2.03 -5.64 15.67
C SER A 220 2.67 -6.41 14.53
N LYS A 221 2.15 -6.28 13.31
CA LYS A 221 2.72 -6.91 12.11
C LYS A 221 4.12 -6.39 11.79
N ILE A 222 4.32 -5.08 11.87
CA ILE A 222 5.63 -4.45 11.61
C ILE A 222 6.63 -4.87 12.69
N ARG A 223 6.29 -4.72 13.98
CA ARG A 223 7.20 -5.09 15.09
C ARG A 223 7.50 -6.58 15.14
N GLY A 224 6.51 -7.42 14.86
CA GLY A 224 6.67 -8.88 14.79
C GLY A 224 7.29 -9.38 13.48
N GLN A 225 7.68 -8.48 12.57
CA GLN A 225 8.24 -8.82 11.25
C GLN A 225 7.37 -9.79 10.44
N CYS A 226 6.06 -9.71 10.62
CA CYS A 226 5.07 -10.59 10.01
C CYS A 226 4.62 -10.06 8.66
N TYR A 227 5.55 -9.87 7.74
CA TYR A 227 5.35 -9.40 6.36
C TYR A 227 6.24 -10.20 5.40
N ILE A 228 5.98 -10.14 4.09
CA ILE A 228 6.69 -10.93 3.07
C ILE A 228 7.07 -10.13 1.83
#